data_AF-A0A2V8LRE0-F1
#
_entry.id   AF-A0A2V8LRE0-F1
#
_cell.length_a   1.000
_cell.length_b   1.000
_cell.length_c   1.000
_cell.angle_alpha   90.00
_cell.angle_beta   90.00
_cell.angle_gamma   90.00
#
_symmetry.space_group_name_H-M   'P 1'
#
loop_
_entity.id
_entity.type
_entity.pdbx_description
1 polymer ?
#
loop_
_entity_poly.entity_id
_entity_poly.type
_entity_poly.pdbx_seq_one_letter_code
_entity_poly.pdbx_strand_id
1 'polypeptide(L)'
;MDSDGVERYRIEGYLPKNWFRARLEMSLGRVAFMHKKWADAEKTYAGVGENYGNTAVAAEAMYWRGVCHYKATNDHTVLGEVAKELSEKYPGDEWTLKSDPWAH
;
A
#
# COMPACT_ATOMS: atom_id res chain seq x y z
N MET A 1 23.40 13.24 -20.62
CA MET A 1 23.62 12.94 -22.05
C MET A 1 24.61 13.95 -22.58
N ASP A 2 25.61 13.51 -23.35
CA ASP A 2 26.50 14.41 -24.08
C ASP A 2 26.02 14.63 -25.52
N SER A 3 26.79 15.40 -26.29
CA SER A 3 26.48 15.81 -27.66
C SER A 3 26.41 14.67 -28.68
N ASP A 4 26.87 13.47 -28.34
CA ASP A 4 26.82 12.28 -29.20
C ASP A 4 25.68 11.31 -28.83
N GLY A 5 24.82 11.73 -27.90
CA GLY A 5 23.63 10.97 -27.53
C GLY A 5 23.93 9.70 -26.72
N VAL A 6 25.15 9.52 -26.22
CA VAL A 6 25.49 8.37 -25.38
C VAL A 6 25.17 8.70 -23.92
N GLU A 7 24.26 7.93 -23.33
CA GLU A 7 23.88 8.06 -21.92
C GLU A 7 25.03 7.57 -21.03
N ARG A 8 25.89 8.50 -20.56
CA ARG A 8 27.07 8.15 -19.75
C ARG A 8 26.78 7.86 -18.27
N TYR A 9 25.64 8.32 -17.75
CA TYR A 9 25.24 8.11 -16.36
C TYR A 9 23.75 8.41 -16.20
N ARG A 10 22.98 7.45 -15.66
CA ARG A 10 21.61 7.63 -15.16
C ARG A 10 21.68 7.64 -13.64
N ILE A 11 21.14 8.66 -13.01
CA ILE A 11 20.93 8.63 -11.56
C ILE A 11 19.79 7.65 -11.30
N GLU A 12 20.11 6.42 -10.88
CA GLU A 12 19.15 5.45 -10.35
C GLU A 12 18.71 5.85 -8.92
N GLY A 13 18.08 7.01 -8.81
CA GLY A 13 17.58 7.59 -7.55
C GLY A 13 16.12 8.01 -7.62
N TYR A 14 15.40 7.61 -8.67
CA TYR A 14 13.98 7.87 -8.82
C TYR A 14 13.20 6.56 -8.67
N LEU A 15 12.18 6.56 -7.81
CA LEU A 15 11.20 5.47 -7.76
C LEU A 15 10.69 5.23 -9.19
N PRO A 16 10.58 3.96 -9.66
CA PRO A 16 9.93 3.65 -10.92
C PRO A 16 8.58 4.36 -11.00
N LYS A 17 8.16 4.80 -12.20
CA LYS A 17 6.93 5.60 -12.39
C LYS A 17 5.71 5.03 -11.63
N ASN A 18 5.55 3.70 -11.63
CA ASN A 18 4.47 3.02 -10.94
C ASN A 18 4.62 3.06 -9.42
N TRP A 19 5.83 2.89 -8.91
CA TRP A 19 6.17 3.05 -7.49
C TRP A 19 5.90 4.48 -7.00
N PHE A 20 6.28 5.49 -7.78
CA PHE A 20 6.02 6.88 -7.46
C PHE A 20 4.51 7.19 -7.45
N ARG A 21 3.76 6.71 -8.45
CA ARG A 21 2.29 6.86 -8.49
C ARG A 21 1.60 6.14 -7.34
N ALA A 22 1.99 4.91 -7.04
CA ALA A 22 1.48 4.16 -5.89
C ALA A 22 1.66 4.97 -4.60
N ARG A 23 2.83 5.59 -4.40
CA ARG A 23 3.09 6.39 -3.19
C ARG A 23 2.25 7.67 -3.12
N LEU A 24 1.99 8.32 -4.26
CA LEU A 24 1.08 9.47 -4.33
C LEU A 24 -0.36 9.07 -3.99
N GLU A 25 -0.86 7.97 -4.56
CA GLU A 25 -2.20 7.47 -4.28
C GLU A 25 -2.36 7.00 -2.83
N MET A 26 -1.34 6.37 -2.25
CA MET A 26 -1.29 6.07 -0.81
C MET A 26 -1.42 7.32 0.04
N SER A 27 -0.78 8.42 -0.38
CA SER A 27 -0.83 9.70 0.34
C SER A 27 -2.25 10.31 0.27
N LEU A 28 -2.95 10.17 -0.85
CA LEU A 28 -4.36 10.57 -0.97
C LEU A 28 -5.26 9.74 -0.05
N GLY A 29 -5.07 8.41 -0.02
CA GLY A 29 -5.78 7.53 0.91
C GLY A 29 -5.53 7.92 2.36
N ARG A 30 -4.28 8.32 2.69
CA ARG A 30 -3.91 8.78 4.02
C ARG A 30 -4.61 10.07 4.41
N VAL A 31 -4.75 11.02 3.49
CA VAL A 31 -5.51 12.25 3.73
C VAL A 31 -6.98 11.94 4.00
N ALA A 32 -7.61 11.07 3.20
CA ALA A 32 -8.98 10.64 3.44
C ALA A 32 -9.14 9.96 4.82
N PHE A 33 -8.20 9.09 5.19
CA PHE A 33 -8.14 8.45 6.50
C PHE A 33 -8.04 9.45 7.66
N MET A 34 -7.16 10.46 7.55
CA MET A 34 -7.02 11.52 8.57
C MET A 34 -8.32 12.33 8.74
N HIS A 35 -9.09 12.51 7.68
CA HIS A 35 -10.41 13.14 7.71
C HIS A 35 -11.55 12.20 8.13
N LYS A 36 -11.24 10.98 8.61
CA LYS A 36 -12.21 9.95 9.01
C LYS A 36 -13.15 9.51 7.89
N LYS A 37 -12.76 9.71 6.63
CA LYS A 37 -13.49 9.24 5.45
C LYS A 37 -13.09 7.80 5.14
N TRP A 38 -13.54 6.88 5.99
CA TRP A 38 -13.05 5.49 5.97
C TRP A 38 -13.35 4.78 4.65
N ALA A 39 -14.57 4.91 4.12
CA ALA A 39 -14.96 4.29 2.85
C ALA A 39 -14.15 4.84 1.65
N ASP A 40 -13.91 6.15 1.61
CA ASP A 40 -13.11 6.78 0.56
C ASP A 40 -11.64 6.33 0.64
N ALA A 41 -11.10 6.25 1.86
CA ALA A 41 -9.74 5.77 2.11
C ALA A 41 -9.60 4.30 1.71
N GLU A 42 -10.54 3.44 2.11
CA GLU A 42 -10.59 2.03 1.76
C GLU A 42 -10.58 1.83 0.24
N LYS A 43 -11.45 2.54 -0.48
CA LYS A 43 -11.50 2.50 -1.95
C LYS A 43 -10.17 2.92 -2.58
N THR A 44 -9.54 3.95 -2.04
CA THR A 44 -8.23 4.43 -2.54
C THR A 44 -7.16 3.37 -2.33
N TYR A 45 -7.08 2.77 -1.14
CA TYR A 45 -6.10 1.73 -0.85
C TYR A 45 -6.35 0.43 -1.64
N ALA A 46 -7.61 0.05 -1.85
CA ALA A 46 -7.94 -1.07 -2.74
C ALA A 46 -7.44 -0.83 -4.17
N GLY A 47 -7.67 0.38 -4.72
CA GLY A 47 -7.15 0.75 -6.03
C GLY A 47 -5.62 0.73 -6.12
N VAL A 48 -4.91 1.09 -5.04
CA VAL A 48 -3.44 0.98 -5.01
C VAL A 48 -2.99 -0.48 -5.09
N GLY A 49 -3.63 -1.37 -4.33
CA GLY A 49 -3.32 -2.81 -4.37
C GLY A 49 -3.59 -3.44 -5.74
N GLU A 50 -4.69 -3.05 -6.39
CA GLU A 50 -5.07 -3.54 -7.72
C GLU A 50 -4.12 -3.03 -8.83
N ASN A 51 -3.84 -1.73 -8.85
CA ASN A 51 -3.06 -1.09 -9.92
C ASN A 51 -1.54 -1.25 -9.75
N TYR A 52 -1.09 -1.47 -8.51
CA TYR A 52 0.33 -1.50 -8.15
C TYR A 52 0.71 -2.74 -7.33
N GLY A 53 0.01 -3.86 -7.54
CA GLY A 53 0.22 -5.12 -6.81
C GLY A 53 1.63 -5.71 -6.91
N ASN A 54 2.42 -5.30 -7.91
CA ASN A 54 3.82 -5.70 -8.10
C ASN A 54 4.84 -4.80 -7.37
N THR A 55 4.36 -3.86 -6.54
CA THR A 55 5.20 -2.89 -5.84
C THR A 55 5.28 -3.22 -4.35
N ALA A 56 6.34 -2.76 -3.66
CA ALA A 56 6.45 -2.89 -2.20
C ALA A 56 5.35 -2.09 -1.46
N VAL A 57 4.60 -1.24 -2.17
CA VAL A 57 3.48 -0.46 -1.63
C VAL A 57 2.21 -1.32 -1.51
N ALA A 58 2.13 -2.46 -2.18
CA ALA A 58 0.94 -3.29 -2.21
C ALA A 58 0.58 -3.88 -0.84
N ALA A 59 1.58 -4.36 -0.08
CA ALA A 59 1.37 -4.85 1.28
C ALA A 59 0.90 -3.73 2.22
N GLU A 60 1.47 -2.52 2.09
CA GLU A 60 1.04 -1.34 2.83
C GLU A 60 -0.43 -0.98 2.53
N ALA A 61 -0.80 -0.96 1.25
CA ALA A 61 -2.16 -0.67 0.81
C ALA A 61 -3.16 -1.69 1.36
N MET A 62 -2.81 -2.98 1.32
CA MET A 62 -3.63 -4.06 1.88
C MET A 62 -3.86 -3.89 3.38
N TYR A 63 -2.81 -3.59 4.13
CA TYR A 63 -2.89 -3.31 5.57
C TYR A 63 -3.85 -2.15 5.85
N TRP A 64 -3.63 -1.00 5.21
CA TRP A 64 -4.45 0.20 5.47
C TRP A 64 -5.89 0.07 4.98
N ARG A 65 -6.13 -0.70 3.90
CA ARG A 65 -7.50 -1.06 3.48
C ARG A 65 -8.22 -1.80 4.62
N GLY A 66 -7.58 -2.81 5.22
CA GLY A 66 -8.13 -3.54 6.37
C GLY A 66 -8.45 -2.63 7.55
N VAL A 67 -7.53 -1.73 7.91
CA VAL A 67 -7.75 -0.74 8.98
C VAL A 67 -8.91 0.20 8.66
N CYS A 68 -9.05 0.65 7.41
CA CYS A 68 -10.17 1.51 7.01
C CYS A 68 -11.49 0.77 7.15
N HIS A 69 -11.56 -0.48 6.69
CA HIS A 69 -12.75 -1.31 6.79
C HIS A 69 -13.15 -1.52 8.25
N TYR A 70 -12.19 -1.92 9.10
CA TYR A 70 -12.36 -2.02 10.54
C TYR A 70 -12.90 -0.71 11.16
N LYS A 71 -12.35 0.45 10.78
CA LYS A 71 -12.81 1.75 11.30
C LYS A 71 -14.20 2.14 10.79
N ALA A 72 -14.61 1.64 9.63
CA ALA A 72 -15.93 1.89 9.06
C ALA A 72 -17.01 1.01 9.69
N THR A 73 -16.72 -0.28 9.92
CA THR A 73 -17.70 -1.27 10.37
C THR A 73 -17.62 -1.58 11.85
N ASN A 74 -16.49 -1.26 12.49
CA ASN A 74 -16.13 -1.69 13.84
C ASN A 74 -16.14 -3.23 13.97
N ASP A 75 -15.90 -3.94 12.87
CA ASP A 75 -15.80 -5.40 12.82
C ASP A 75 -14.34 -5.84 12.94
N HIS A 76 -14.03 -6.48 14.06
CA HIS A 76 -12.68 -6.88 14.42
C HIS A 76 -12.20 -8.12 13.64
N THR A 77 -13.14 -8.91 13.09
CA THR A 77 -12.85 -10.17 12.38
C THR A 77 -12.08 -9.94 11.09
N VAL A 78 -12.32 -8.79 10.44
CA VAL A 78 -11.68 -8.40 9.17
C VAL A 78 -10.17 -8.24 9.30
N LEU A 79 -9.67 -7.83 10.48
CA LEU A 79 -8.23 -7.65 10.67
C LEU A 79 -7.48 -9.00 10.68
N GLY A 80 -8.09 -10.06 11.21
CA GLY A 80 -7.51 -11.40 11.17
C GLY A 80 -7.44 -11.98 9.76
N GLU A 81 -8.48 -11.73 8.95
CA GLU A 81 -8.47 -12.11 7.53
C GLU A 81 -7.36 -11.38 6.76
N VAL A 82 -7.19 -10.07 7.00
CA VAL A 82 -6.14 -9.28 6.36
C VAL A 82 -4.74 -9.73 6.78
N ALA A 83 -4.53 -10.07 8.05
CA ALA A 83 -3.25 -10.61 8.52
C ALA A 83 -2.92 -11.94 7.84
N LYS A 84 -3.92 -12.83 7.72
CA LYS A 84 -3.76 -14.08 6.98
C LYS A 84 -3.40 -13.81 5.51
N GLU A 85 -4.12 -12.93 4.84
CA GLU A 85 -3.88 -12.62 3.43
C GLU A 85 -2.50 -11.98 3.20
N LEU A 86 -2.05 -11.10 4.10
CA LEU A 86 -0.70 -10.53 4.10
C LEU A 86 0.38 -11.60 4.27
N SER A 87 0.18 -12.54 5.20
CA SER A 87 1.12 -13.64 5.44
C SER A 87 1.26 -14.58 4.24
N GLU A 88 0.18 -14.79 3.48
CA GLU A 88 0.16 -15.64 2.30
C GLU A 88 0.78 -14.94 1.07
N LYS A 89 0.46 -13.65 0.86
CA LYS A 89 0.87 -12.90 -0.34
C LYS A 89 2.21 -12.20 -0.22
N TYR A 90 2.56 -11.74 0.99
CA TYR A 90 3.74 -10.93 1.27
C TYR A 90 4.53 -11.47 2.47
N PRO A 91 4.99 -12.75 2.44
CA PRO A 91 5.74 -13.32 3.53
C PRO A 91 7.05 -12.54 3.76
N GLY A 92 7.28 -12.09 5.00
CA GLY A 92 8.48 -11.35 5.39
C GLY A 92 8.44 -9.84 5.11
N ASP A 93 7.31 -9.29 4.63
CA ASP A 93 7.12 -7.84 4.53
C ASP A 93 6.90 -7.19 5.91
N GLU A 94 7.32 -5.93 6.05
CA GLU A 94 7.12 -5.16 7.28
C GLU A 94 5.64 -5.05 7.67
N TRP A 95 4.74 -4.94 6.69
CA TRP A 95 3.30 -4.82 6.94
C TRP A 95 2.65 -6.14 7.36
N THR A 96 3.22 -7.26 6.93
CA THR A 96 2.86 -8.59 7.44
C THR A 96 3.20 -8.68 8.92
N LEU A 97 4.44 -8.34 9.31
CA LEU A 97 4.86 -8.31 10.72
C LEU A 97 3.99 -7.37 11.59
N LYS A 98 3.60 -6.22 11.05
CA LYS A 98 2.69 -5.27 11.73
C LYS A 98 1.26 -5.81 11.90
N SER A 99 0.86 -6.76 11.06
CA SER A 99 -0.46 -7.40 11.11
C SER A 99 -0.51 -8.61 12.03
N ASP A 100 0.64 -9.15 12.47
CA ASP A 100 0.71 -10.33 13.35
C ASP A 100 -0.21 -10.24 14.59
N PRO A 101 -0.33 -9.10 15.31
CA PRO A 101 -1.23 -9.00 16.46
C PRO A 101 -2.72 -9.19 16.13
N TRP A 102 -3.11 -9.13 14.85
CA TRP A 102 -4.49 -9.32 14.41
C TRP A 102 -4.83 -10.77 14.09
N ALA A 103 -3.84 -11.65 13.99
CA ALA A 103 -4.02 -13.05 13.61
C ALA A 103 -4.56 -13.95 14.75
N HIS A 104 -4.97 -13.36 15.88
CA HIS A 104 -5.35 -14.05 17.13
C HIS A 104 -6.79 -13.80 17.55
#